data_AF-A0A9P0IET5-F1
#
_entry.id   AF-A0A9P0IET5-F1
#
_cell.length_a   1.000
_cell.length_b   1.000
_cell.length_c   1.000
_cell.angle_alpha   90.00
_cell.angle_beta   90.00
_cell.angle_gamma   90.00
#
_symmetry.space_group_name_H-M   'P 1'
#
loop_
_entity.id
_entity.type
_entity.pdbx_description
1 polymer ?
#
loop_
_entity_poly.entity_id
_entity_poly.type
_entity_poly.pdbx_seq_one_letter_code
_entity_poly.pdbx_strand_id
1 'polypeptide(L)'
;MKIEVERLVQMKHFFNILQISDKSVKIILNKPSKLLMKNIHTNWLKYNHVKADKHQMPVFLNDRSPNIAYVPSVYGVIKQDIQNYTKDMVLEMDLNTGNPMKKSMLRLDLFIPQEEAMQYLIQWQRYRKYWWSSISTTPSLFCVNDFNYQNNSAHVEIVAQFPNGLQTVESLSCETHPNHKYGQLSCTLCLENALLVLLLDGLSNSQKDEYLRLHRKIAPFKISIALKLDKEKEMDNISLHKMATLLHYKLLSNNISTWLPNHSLPLDLQIKENCQMGVTYTGILEEETLKFGFLKLMSNSTKLTEQVHLKDFCKYASLKFSDK
;
A
#
# COMPACT_ATOMS: atom_id res chain seq x y z
N MET A 1 15.72 -7.63 12.42
CA MET A 1 15.74 -7.53 10.95
C MET A 1 15.77 -8.89 10.23
N LYS A 2 16.83 -9.72 10.32
CA LYS A 2 16.88 -11.03 9.62
C LYS A 2 15.65 -11.93 9.85
N ILE A 3 15.25 -12.12 11.11
CA ILE A 3 14.06 -12.92 11.50
C ILE A 3 12.77 -12.34 10.91
N GLU A 4 12.66 -11.02 10.78
CA GLU A 4 11.48 -10.36 10.23
C GLU A 4 11.41 -10.51 8.71
N VAL A 5 12.56 -10.45 8.03
CA VAL A 5 12.65 -10.73 6.60
C VAL A 5 12.30 -12.20 6.32
N GLU A 6 12.81 -13.13 7.13
CA GLU A 6 12.45 -14.55 7.02
C GLU A 6 10.95 -14.77 7.24
N ARG A 7 10.35 -14.13 8.26
CA ARG A 7 8.91 -14.19 8.53
C ARG A 7 8.08 -13.60 7.38
N LEU A 8 8.51 -12.47 6.82
CA LEU A 8 7.84 -11.82 5.69
C LEU A 8 7.89 -12.70 4.43
N VAL A 9 9.06 -13.23 4.11
CA VAL A 9 9.29 -13.98 2.88
C VAL A 9 8.54 -15.33 2.92
N GLN A 10 8.17 -15.82 4.10
CA GLN A 10 7.27 -16.97 4.29
C GLN A 10 5.79 -16.66 4.00
N MET A 11 5.40 -15.40 3.76
CA MET A 11 4.04 -15.04 3.35
C MET A 11 3.76 -15.50 1.92
N LYS A 12 3.38 -16.77 1.75
CA LYS A 12 3.16 -17.42 0.45
C LYS A 12 2.20 -16.69 -0.48
N HIS A 13 1.21 -15.97 0.06
CA HIS A 13 0.29 -15.16 -0.74
C HIS A 13 0.98 -13.95 -1.38
N PHE A 14 2.02 -13.41 -0.76
CA PHE A 14 2.74 -12.20 -1.17
C PHE A 14 4.05 -12.52 -1.92
N PHE A 15 4.74 -13.59 -1.54
CA PHE A 15 6.06 -13.90 -2.07
C PHE A 15 6.18 -15.39 -2.42
N ASN A 16 6.87 -15.66 -3.53
CA ASN A 16 7.38 -17.00 -3.84
C ASN A 16 8.90 -16.99 -3.69
N ILE A 17 9.41 -17.86 -2.82
CA ILE A 17 10.85 -18.00 -2.60
C ILE A 17 11.45 -18.80 -3.75
N LEU A 18 12.46 -18.25 -4.41
CA LEU A 18 13.24 -18.96 -5.42
C LEU A 18 14.51 -19.58 -4.83
N GLN A 19 15.21 -18.80 -4.01
CA GLN A 19 16.51 -19.20 -3.46
C GLN A 19 16.74 -18.47 -2.13
N ILE A 20 17.25 -19.19 -1.14
CA ILE A 20 17.74 -18.65 0.13
C ILE A 20 19.25 -18.93 0.20
N SER A 21 20.01 -17.92 0.57
CA SER A 21 21.43 -18.03 0.91
C SER A 21 21.67 -17.44 2.30
N ASP A 22 22.87 -17.57 2.85
CA ASP A 22 23.20 -17.04 4.19
C ASP A 22 23.03 -15.52 4.31
N LYS A 23 23.20 -14.79 3.19
CA LYS A 23 23.22 -13.32 3.13
C LYS A 23 22.06 -12.70 2.36
N SER A 24 21.47 -13.41 1.40
CA SER A 24 20.38 -12.88 0.57
C SER A 24 19.28 -13.90 0.29
N VAL A 25 18.09 -13.38 -0.02
CA VAL A 25 16.94 -14.17 -0.44
C VAL A 25 16.37 -13.60 -1.74
N LYS A 26 16.12 -14.49 -2.70
CA LYS A 26 15.52 -14.17 -4.00
C LYS A 26 14.06 -14.57 -4.00
N ILE A 27 13.18 -13.61 -4.28
CA ILE A 27 11.73 -13.79 -4.23
C ILE A 27 11.05 -13.24 -5.48
N ILE A 28 9.95 -13.86 -5.87
CA ILE A 28 9.01 -13.29 -6.85
C ILE A 28 7.85 -12.66 -6.10
N LEU A 29 7.47 -11.45 -6.51
CA LEU A 29 6.30 -10.75 -5.98
C LEU A 29 5.01 -11.34 -6.57
N ASN A 30 4.12 -11.83 -5.70
CA ASN A 30 2.80 -12.30 -6.10
C ASN A 30 1.83 -11.12 -6.29
N LYS A 31 0.64 -11.43 -6.81
CA LYS A 31 -0.40 -10.43 -7.12
C LYS A 31 -0.75 -9.51 -5.92
N PRO A 32 -0.91 -9.99 -4.67
CA PRO A 32 -1.16 -9.13 -3.51
C PRO A 32 -0.06 -8.09 -3.28
N SER A 33 1.22 -8.49 -3.38
CA SER A 33 2.37 -7.57 -3.24
C SER A 33 2.37 -6.46 -4.28
N LYS A 34 2.16 -6.83 -5.55
CA LYS A 34 2.12 -5.87 -6.66
C LYS A 34 0.98 -4.86 -6.52
N LEU A 35 -0.19 -5.34 -6.11
CA LEU A 35 -1.34 -4.47 -5.84
C LEU A 35 -1.10 -3.55 -4.63
N LEU A 36 -0.51 -4.07 -3.55
CA LEU A 36 -0.16 -3.28 -2.38
C LEU A 36 0.84 -2.17 -2.75
N MET A 37 1.91 -2.49 -3.48
CA MET A 37 2.87 -1.51 -3.97
C MET A 37 2.23 -0.46 -4.87
N LYS A 38 1.36 -0.87 -5.81
CA LYS A 38 0.60 0.06 -6.66
C LYS A 38 -0.28 0.99 -5.82
N ASN A 39 -0.94 0.47 -4.79
CA ASN A 39 -1.79 1.27 -3.90
C ASN A 39 -0.97 2.25 -3.06
N ILE A 40 0.18 1.83 -2.52
CA ILE A 40 1.12 2.70 -1.80
C ILE A 40 1.58 3.83 -2.71
N HIS A 41 2.04 3.50 -3.91
CA HIS A 41 2.50 4.48 -4.90
C HIS A 41 1.39 5.50 -5.26
N THR A 42 0.21 5.01 -5.62
CA THR A 42 -0.93 5.87 -5.97
C THR A 42 -1.33 6.77 -4.81
N ASN A 43 -1.33 6.24 -3.58
CA ASN A 43 -1.66 7.01 -2.39
C ASN A 43 -0.59 8.08 -2.08
N TRP A 44 0.69 7.75 -2.26
CA TRP A 44 1.81 8.68 -2.13
C TRP A 44 1.67 9.87 -3.09
N LEU A 45 1.41 9.60 -4.37
CA LEU A 45 1.17 10.64 -5.38
C LEU A 45 -0.03 11.53 -5.02
N LYS A 46 -1.18 10.92 -4.72
CA LYS A 46 -2.40 11.66 -4.31
C LYS A 46 -2.14 12.54 -3.11
N TYR A 47 -1.47 12.02 -2.09
CA TYR A 47 -1.20 12.77 -0.86
C TYR A 47 -0.30 13.98 -1.12
N ASN A 48 0.80 13.79 -1.86
CA ASN A 48 1.71 14.88 -2.18
C ASN A 48 1.04 15.95 -3.05
N HIS A 49 0.22 15.55 -4.02
CA HIS A 49 -0.59 16.47 -4.82
C HIS A 49 -1.53 17.31 -3.93
N VAL A 50 -2.31 16.66 -3.05
CA VAL A 50 -3.24 17.36 -2.14
C VAL A 50 -2.50 18.31 -1.19
N LYS A 51 -1.30 17.94 -0.71
CA LYS A 51 -0.52 18.82 0.17
C LYS A 51 0.11 19.98 -0.59
N ALA A 52 0.61 19.76 -1.79
CA ALA A 52 1.16 20.81 -2.62
C ALA A 52 0.09 21.82 -3.07
N ASP A 53 -1.08 21.33 -3.49
CA ASP A 53 -2.22 22.15 -3.93
C ASP A 53 -2.71 23.09 -2.82
N LYS A 54 -2.73 22.62 -1.56
CA LYS A 54 -3.02 23.47 -0.39
C LYS A 54 -2.09 24.67 -0.24
N HIS A 55 -0.88 24.57 -0.77
CA HIS A 55 0.15 25.63 -0.78
C HIS A 55 0.27 26.30 -2.14
N GLN A 56 -0.71 26.11 -3.04
CA GLN A 56 -0.73 26.67 -4.40
C GLN A 56 0.55 26.32 -5.19
N MET A 57 1.13 25.15 -4.87
CA MET A 57 2.38 24.68 -5.43
C MET A 57 2.07 23.69 -6.56
N PRO A 58 2.23 24.06 -7.84
CA PRO A 58 2.08 23.11 -8.93
C PRO A 58 3.14 22.02 -8.85
N VAL A 59 2.73 20.77 -9.12
CA VAL A 59 3.62 19.60 -9.11
C VAL A 59 3.65 18.98 -10.51
N PHE A 60 4.84 18.87 -11.07
CA PHE A 60 5.09 18.27 -12.39
C PHE A 60 5.57 16.82 -12.25
N LEU A 61 5.31 16.00 -13.27
CA LEU A 61 5.80 14.62 -13.36
C LEU A 61 7.04 14.57 -14.25
N ASN A 62 8.08 13.90 -13.77
CA ASN A 62 9.41 13.74 -14.36
C ASN A 62 10.19 15.06 -14.48
N ASP A 63 9.76 15.92 -15.39
CA ASP A 63 10.44 17.19 -15.68
C ASP A 63 9.42 18.31 -15.87
N ARG A 64 9.88 19.52 -15.61
CA ARG A 64 9.14 20.71 -15.99
C ARG A 64 9.35 20.98 -17.47
N SER A 65 8.26 21.19 -18.22
CA SER A 65 8.36 21.59 -19.62
C SER A 65 9.14 22.91 -19.75
N PRO A 66 10.12 23.01 -20.66
CA PRO A 66 10.88 24.24 -20.88
C PRO A 66 10.03 25.37 -21.46
N ASN A 67 8.83 25.07 -21.99
CA ASN A 67 7.96 26.02 -22.70
C ASN A 67 6.98 26.80 -21.81
N ILE A 68 7.13 26.75 -20.47
CA ILE A 68 6.24 27.51 -19.57
C ILE A 68 6.79 28.93 -19.41
N ALA A 69 6.08 29.92 -19.96
CA ALA A 69 6.46 31.33 -19.96
C ALA A 69 6.67 31.95 -18.56
N TYR A 70 6.11 31.33 -17.51
CA TYR A 70 6.23 31.77 -16.12
C TYR A 70 6.80 30.66 -15.24
N VAL A 71 7.83 30.97 -14.45
CA VAL A 71 8.34 30.10 -13.38
C VAL A 71 7.56 30.42 -12.10
N PRO A 72 6.74 29.48 -11.60
CA PRO A 72 6.12 29.65 -10.28
C PRO A 72 7.21 29.92 -9.24
N SER A 73 6.92 30.80 -8.29
CA SER A 73 7.81 31.08 -7.15
C SER A 73 8.04 29.85 -6.27
N VAL A 74 7.09 28.91 -6.27
CA VAL A 74 7.18 27.63 -5.59
C VAL A 74 6.63 26.55 -6.52
N TYR A 75 7.36 25.44 -6.71
CA TYR A 75 6.86 24.31 -7.49
C TYR A 75 7.49 22.98 -7.04
N GLY A 76 6.84 21.88 -7.40
CA GLY A 76 7.33 20.53 -7.16
C GLY A 76 7.59 19.76 -8.46
N VAL A 77 8.50 18.79 -8.41
CA VAL A 77 8.77 17.82 -9.47
C VAL A 77 8.83 16.43 -8.84
N ILE A 78 8.03 15.50 -9.36
CA ILE A 78 8.05 14.10 -8.96
C ILE A 78 8.89 13.30 -9.94
N LYS A 79 9.97 12.71 -9.46
CA LYS A 79 10.80 11.75 -10.19
C LYS A 79 10.51 10.33 -9.71
N GLN A 80 10.43 9.41 -10.66
CA GLN A 80 10.09 8.02 -10.37
C GLN A 80 11.05 7.12 -11.13
N ASP A 81 11.86 6.38 -10.39
CA ASP A 81 12.62 5.25 -10.92
C ASP A 81 11.92 3.98 -10.43
N ILE A 82 11.04 3.43 -11.26
CA ILE A 82 10.20 2.29 -10.89
C ILE A 82 10.60 1.09 -11.73
N GLN A 83 10.98 0.01 -11.04
CA GLN A 83 11.26 -1.26 -11.69
C GLN A 83 10.00 -1.83 -12.34
N ASN A 84 10.17 -2.52 -13.47
CA ASN A 84 9.05 -3.18 -14.12
C ASN A 84 8.67 -4.47 -13.37
N TYR A 85 7.65 -4.38 -12.51
CA TYR A 85 7.14 -5.50 -11.71
C TYR A 85 6.31 -6.49 -12.53
N THR A 86 6.85 -7.00 -13.64
CA THR A 86 6.24 -8.08 -14.43
C THR A 86 6.09 -9.37 -13.61
N LYS A 87 5.42 -10.38 -14.16
CA LYS A 87 5.16 -11.66 -13.46
C LYS A 87 6.45 -12.30 -12.93
N ASP A 88 7.54 -12.18 -13.66
CA ASP A 88 8.79 -12.92 -13.43
C ASP A 88 9.90 -12.06 -12.82
N MET A 89 9.58 -10.85 -12.35
CA MET A 89 10.57 -10.01 -11.67
C MET A 89 11.01 -10.67 -10.36
N VAL A 90 12.32 -10.92 -10.27
CA VAL A 90 12.98 -11.41 -9.06
C VAL A 90 13.50 -10.22 -8.25
N LEU A 91 13.02 -10.10 -7.03
CA LEU A 91 13.56 -9.20 -6.03
C LEU A 91 14.60 -9.95 -5.19
N GLU A 92 15.80 -9.40 -5.08
CA GLU A 92 16.82 -9.91 -4.17
C GLU A 92 16.89 -9.00 -2.94
N MET A 93 16.77 -9.59 -1.76
CA MET A 93 16.82 -8.88 -0.49
C MET A 93 18.04 -9.32 0.32
N ASP A 94 18.72 -8.35 0.92
CA ASP A 94 19.76 -8.59 1.90
C ASP A 94 19.13 -8.98 3.24
N LEU A 95 19.49 -10.14 3.78
CA LEU A 95 18.91 -10.65 5.03
C LEU A 95 19.43 -9.91 6.27
N ASN A 96 20.60 -9.29 6.20
CA ASN A 96 21.20 -8.58 7.34
C ASN A 96 20.56 -7.20 7.49
N THR A 97 20.40 -6.48 6.38
CA THR A 97 19.87 -5.11 6.34
C THR A 97 18.37 -5.05 6.07
N GLY A 98 17.75 -6.15 5.62
CA GLY A 98 16.35 -6.19 5.20
C GLY A 98 16.04 -5.36 3.96
N ASN A 99 17.06 -4.79 3.32
CA ASN A 99 16.90 -3.92 2.19
C ASN A 99 16.92 -4.70 0.87
N PRO A 100 16.12 -4.26 -0.12
CA PRO A 100 16.21 -4.80 -1.46
C PRO A 100 17.47 -4.28 -2.15
N MET A 101 18.13 -5.16 -2.91
CA MET A 101 19.35 -4.86 -3.65
C MET A 101 19.09 -3.89 -4.81
N LYS A 102 17.98 -4.10 -5.53
CA LYS A 102 17.46 -3.16 -6.53
C LYS A 102 16.25 -2.44 -5.96
N LYS A 103 16.23 -1.11 -6.07
CA LYS A 103 15.26 -0.25 -5.40
C LYS A 103 14.48 0.56 -6.42
N SER A 104 13.18 0.67 -6.22
CA SER A 104 12.35 1.64 -6.91
C SER A 104 12.20 2.88 -6.05
N MET A 105 12.67 4.01 -6.57
CA MET A 105 12.79 5.26 -5.85
C MET A 105 11.74 6.26 -6.32
N LEU A 106 10.93 6.73 -5.37
CA LEU A 106 10.01 7.83 -5.56
C LEU A 106 10.61 9.07 -4.91
N ARG A 107 10.75 10.16 -5.67
CA ARG A 107 11.35 11.40 -5.19
C ARG A 107 10.43 12.58 -5.51
N LEU A 108 10.14 13.40 -4.52
CA LEU A 108 9.50 14.70 -4.66
C LEU A 108 10.53 15.78 -4.39
N ASP A 109 10.91 16.52 -5.44
CA ASP A 109 11.76 17.70 -5.35
C ASP A 109 10.89 18.95 -5.31
N LEU A 110 11.05 19.78 -4.29
CA LEU A 110 10.34 21.04 -4.11
C LEU A 110 11.35 22.19 -4.21
N PHE A 111 11.02 23.17 -5.05
CA PHE A 111 11.81 24.37 -5.27
C PHE A 111 11.07 25.52 -4.60
N ILE A 112 11.72 26.10 -3.60
CA ILE A 112 11.13 27.01 -2.61
C ILE A 112 12.07 28.20 -2.37
N PRO A 113 11.59 29.36 -1.90
CA PRO A 113 12.45 30.46 -1.48
C PRO A 113 13.47 30.01 -0.43
N GLN A 114 14.74 30.37 -0.63
CA GLN A 114 15.82 29.92 0.24
C GLN A 114 15.64 30.35 1.71
N GLU A 115 15.06 31.53 1.94
CA GLU A 115 14.79 32.08 3.27
C GLU A 115 13.78 31.25 4.06
N GLU A 116 12.89 30.54 3.36
CA GLU A 116 11.84 29.71 3.96
C GLU A 116 12.19 28.21 3.95
N ALA A 117 13.39 27.85 3.48
CA ALA A 117 13.79 26.47 3.21
C ALA A 117 13.61 25.54 4.41
N MET A 118 14.00 26.00 5.60
CA MET A 118 13.85 25.24 6.84
C MET A 118 12.39 25.14 7.31
N GLN A 119 11.58 26.18 7.09
CA GLN A 119 10.17 26.16 7.43
C GLN A 119 9.42 25.11 6.59
N TYR A 120 9.71 25.07 5.28
CA TYR A 120 9.18 24.05 4.39
C TYR A 120 9.68 22.65 4.77
N LEU A 121 10.96 22.48 5.10
CA LEU A 121 11.48 21.17 5.53
C LEU A 121 10.70 20.64 6.75
N ILE A 122 10.52 21.46 7.80
CA ILE A 122 9.76 21.07 9.00
C ILE A 122 8.30 20.76 8.67
N GLN A 123 7.68 21.54 7.80
CA GLN A 123 6.29 21.34 7.40
C GLN A 123 6.11 20.04 6.60
N TRP A 124 6.97 19.78 5.62
CA TRP A 124 6.91 18.58 4.79
C TRP A 124 7.31 17.35 5.56
N GLN A 125 8.30 17.41 6.45
CA GLN A 125 8.61 16.36 7.42
C GLN A 125 7.35 15.93 8.19
N ARG A 126 6.57 16.88 8.73
CA ARG A 126 5.30 16.57 9.41
C ARG A 126 4.27 15.94 8.47
N TYR A 127 4.13 16.44 7.25
CA TYR A 127 3.22 15.86 6.27
C TYR A 127 3.61 14.45 5.86
N ARG A 128 4.89 14.19 5.59
CA ARG A 128 5.38 12.88 5.19
C ARG A 128 5.28 11.88 6.34
N LYS A 129 5.62 12.28 7.58
CA LYS A 129 5.39 11.46 8.78
C LYS A 129 3.91 11.13 8.97
N TYR A 130 3.03 12.14 8.85
CA TYR A 130 1.59 11.92 8.95
C TYR A 130 1.07 10.97 7.88
N TRP A 131 1.58 11.06 6.65
CA TRP A 131 1.21 10.15 5.57
C TRP A 131 1.45 8.69 5.96
N TRP A 132 2.66 8.37 6.45
CA TRP A 132 2.99 7.04 6.97
C TRP A 132 2.04 6.59 8.08
N SER A 133 1.83 7.44 9.09
CA SER A 133 0.87 7.18 10.17
C SER A 133 -0.56 6.95 9.66
N SER A 134 -0.96 7.59 8.55
CA SER A 134 -2.34 7.54 8.01
C SER A 134 -2.65 6.30 7.15
N ILE A 135 -1.61 5.58 6.70
CA ILE A 135 -1.75 4.36 5.90
C ILE A 135 -1.31 3.10 6.66
N SER A 136 -0.89 3.26 7.90
CA SER A 136 -0.48 2.20 8.82
C SER A 136 -1.61 1.80 9.76
N THR A 137 -1.52 0.60 10.33
CA THR A 137 -2.40 0.16 11.42
C THR A 137 -1.92 0.63 12.80
N THR A 138 -0.66 1.00 12.93
CA THR A 138 -0.05 1.53 14.16
C THR A 138 0.55 2.91 13.90
N PRO A 139 -0.22 4.00 14.01
CA PRO A 139 0.25 5.36 13.72
C PRO A 139 1.50 5.79 14.51
N SER A 140 1.67 5.27 15.72
CA SER A 140 2.82 5.52 16.61
C SER A 140 4.10 4.81 16.19
N LEU A 141 4.04 3.91 15.21
CA LEU A 141 5.21 3.20 14.68
C LEU A 141 6.22 4.16 14.04
N PHE A 142 5.75 5.28 13.48
CA PHE A 142 6.59 6.20 12.72
C PHE A 142 7.00 7.40 13.56
N CYS A 143 8.30 7.64 13.58
CA CYS A 143 8.94 8.77 14.25
C CYS A 143 9.86 9.50 13.27
N VAL A 144 10.37 10.64 13.70
CA VAL A 144 11.36 11.39 12.93
C VAL A 144 12.62 11.53 13.77
N ASN A 145 13.77 11.31 13.14
CA ASN A 145 15.07 11.50 13.78
C ASN A 145 15.42 12.99 13.91
N ASP A 146 16.46 13.28 14.67
CA ASP A 146 17.02 14.63 14.78
C ASP A 146 17.60 15.11 13.44
N PHE A 147 17.60 16.42 13.26
CA PHE A 147 18.18 17.04 12.08
C PHE A 147 19.71 16.89 12.09
N ASN A 148 20.26 16.44 10.96
CA ASN A 148 21.68 16.49 10.70
C ASN A 148 21.98 17.67 9.76
N TYR A 149 22.74 18.65 10.23
CA TYR A 149 23.12 19.83 9.46
C TYR A 149 24.56 19.72 8.99
N GLN A 150 24.77 19.75 7.67
CA GLN A 150 26.11 19.71 7.06
C GLN A 150 26.15 20.63 5.84
N ASN A 151 27.12 21.54 5.76
CA ASN A 151 27.42 22.34 4.57
C ASN A 151 26.18 22.94 3.85
N ASN A 152 25.34 23.67 4.58
CA ASN A 152 24.08 24.28 4.09
C ASN A 152 23.00 23.27 3.62
N SER A 153 23.17 22.01 3.97
CA SER A 153 22.18 20.95 3.82
C SER A 153 21.65 20.52 5.19
N ALA A 154 20.34 20.36 5.29
CA ALA A 154 19.67 19.78 6.45
C ALA A 154 19.05 18.44 6.03
N HIS A 155 19.38 17.37 6.74
CA HIS A 155 18.88 16.03 6.48
C HIS A 155 18.07 15.52 7.67
N VAL A 156 16.96 14.84 7.39
CA VAL A 156 16.11 14.23 8.40
C VAL A 156 15.47 12.96 7.86
N GLU A 157 15.29 11.96 8.72
CA GLU A 157 14.77 10.66 8.34
C GLU A 157 13.50 10.31 9.10
N ILE A 158 12.52 9.79 8.39
CA ILE A 158 11.37 9.13 8.98
C ILE A 158 11.74 7.67 9.21
N VAL A 159 11.57 7.20 10.44
CA VAL A 159 11.92 5.84 10.87
C VAL A 159 10.71 5.10 11.41
N ALA A 160 10.65 3.80 11.14
CA ALA A 160 9.73 2.87 11.78
C ALA A 160 10.40 2.23 13.00
N GLN A 161 9.71 2.24 14.14
CA GLN A 161 10.20 1.74 15.43
C GLN A 161 9.70 0.32 15.71
N PHE A 162 10.33 -0.68 15.10
CA PHE A 162 10.03 -2.07 15.40
C PHE A 162 10.74 -2.53 16.68
N PRO A 163 10.22 -3.56 17.39
CA PRO A 163 10.88 -4.11 18.58
C PRO A 163 12.34 -4.53 18.35
N ASN A 164 12.67 -4.88 17.10
CA ASN A 164 13.97 -5.42 16.70
C ASN A 164 14.91 -4.36 16.10
N GLY A 165 14.54 -3.07 16.15
CA GLY A 165 15.38 -1.97 15.69
C GLY A 165 14.62 -0.89 14.92
N LEU A 166 15.33 0.20 14.65
CA LEU A 166 14.85 1.31 13.83
C LEU A 166 15.11 1.01 12.35
N GLN A 167 14.12 1.28 11.50
CA GLN A 167 14.25 1.16 10.05
C GLN A 167 13.89 2.47 9.38
N THR A 168 14.82 3.07 8.64
CA THR A 168 14.54 4.27 7.84
C THR A 168 13.57 3.93 6.71
N VAL A 169 12.49 4.71 6.59
CA VAL A 169 11.42 4.48 5.61
C VAL A 169 11.36 5.55 4.54
N GLU A 170 11.72 6.79 4.88
CA GLU A 170 11.74 7.92 3.96
C GLU A 170 12.77 8.94 4.44
N SER A 171 13.52 9.51 3.51
CA SER A 171 14.54 10.53 3.80
C SER A 171 14.12 11.87 3.23
N LEU A 172 14.29 12.93 4.00
CA LEU A 172 14.06 14.30 3.56
C LEU A 172 15.36 15.09 3.69
N SER A 173 15.75 15.78 2.63
CA SER A 173 16.89 16.69 2.65
C SER A 173 16.50 18.06 2.12
N CYS A 174 17.10 19.12 2.65
CA CYS A 174 16.93 20.48 2.18
C CYS A 174 18.28 21.11 1.93
N GLU A 175 18.54 21.50 0.69
CA GLU A 175 19.80 22.08 0.25
C GLU A 175 19.59 23.55 -0.12
N THR A 176 20.47 24.40 0.39
CA THR A 176 20.48 25.84 0.09
C THR A 176 21.85 26.26 -0.42
N HIS A 177 21.87 27.19 -1.36
CA HIS A 177 23.11 27.69 -1.96
C HIS A 177 23.14 29.22 -1.89
N PRO A 178 24.22 29.84 -1.39
CA PRO A 178 24.28 31.31 -1.24
C PRO A 178 23.98 32.09 -2.51
N ASN A 179 24.31 31.51 -3.68
CA ASN A 179 24.17 32.15 -4.98
C ASN A 179 22.85 31.83 -5.69
N HIS A 180 21.98 30.99 -5.11
CA HIS A 180 20.72 30.58 -5.71
C HIS A 180 19.53 31.25 -5.01
N LYS A 181 18.51 31.61 -5.80
CA LYS A 181 17.27 32.19 -5.27
C LYS A 181 16.36 31.16 -4.58
N TYR A 182 16.56 29.89 -4.90
CA TYR A 182 15.72 28.79 -4.43
C TYR A 182 16.53 27.79 -3.62
N GLY A 183 15.96 27.31 -2.53
CA GLY A 183 16.35 26.07 -1.89
C GLY A 183 15.66 24.87 -2.57
N GLN A 184 16.27 23.70 -2.46
CA GLN A 184 15.70 22.44 -2.93
C GLN A 184 15.43 21.51 -1.76
N LEU A 185 14.16 21.16 -1.55
CA LEU A 185 13.71 20.17 -0.59
C LEU A 185 13.38 18.86 -1.31
N SER A 186 14.01 17.76 -0.94
CA SER A 186 13.83 16.45 -1.56
C SER A 186 13.23 15.46 -0.57
N CYS A 187 12.08 14.86 -0.88
CA CYS A 187 11.49 13.74 -0.12
C CYS A 187 11.67 12.44 -0.92
N THR A 188 12.36 11.45 -0.36
CA THR A 188 12.78 10.23 -1.08
C THR A 188 12.31 8.96 -0.38
N LEU A 189 11.57 8.12 -1.11
CA LEU A 189 10.94 6.88 -0.63
C LEU A 189 11.36 5.68 -1.50
N CYS A 190 11.69 4.56 -0.87
CA CYS A 190 11.87 3.26 -1.55
C CYS A 190 10.57 2.45 -1.49
N LEU A 191 10.02 2.05 -2.65
CA LEU A 191 8.71 1.43 -2.74
C LEU A 191 8.68 0.00 -2.17
N GLU A 192 9.73 -0.78 -2.42
CA GLU A 192 9.90 -2.11 -1.84
C GLU A 192 10.05 -2.04 -0.32
N ASN A 193 10.82 -1.07 0.19
CA ASN A 193 10.94 -0.86 1.62
C ASN A 193 9.58 -0.53 2.25
N ALA A 194 8.78 0.32 1.59
CA ALA A 194 7.43 0.64 2.03
C ALA A 194 6.51 -0.58 2.09
N LEU A 195 6.57 -1.46 1.07
CA LEU A 195 5.85 -2.73 1.08
C LEU A 195 6.20 -3.56 2.33
N LEU A 196 7.49 -3.75 2.58
CA LEU A 196 7.96 -4.61 3.68
C LEU A 196 7.56 -4.05 5.04
N VAL A 197 7.78 -2.76 5.27
CA VAL A 197 7.44 -2.08 6.53
C VAL A 197 5.95 -2.18 6.82
N LEU A 198 5.09 -1.96 5.82
CA LEU A 198 3.64 -2.01 6.01
C LEU A 198 3.12 -3.44 6.20
N LEU A 199 3.76 -4.44 5.58
CA LEU A 199 3.48 -5.85 5.86
C LEU A 199 3.92 -6.24 7.28
N LEU A 200 5.08 -5.77 7.74
CA LEU A 200 5.57 -6.00 9.10
C LEU A 200 4.67 -5.37 10.16
N ASP A 201 4.23 -4.13 9.94
CA ASP A 201 3.22 -3.48 10.77
C ASP A 201 1.95 -4.32 10.86
N GLY A 202 1.43 -4.79 9.71
CA GLY A 202 0.23 -5.62 9.69
C GLY A 202 0.37 -6.98 10.38
N LEU A 203 1.52 -7.63 10.26
CA LEU A 203 1.84 -8.89 10.95
C LEU A 203 2.04 -8.69 12.45
N SER A 204 2.61 -7.56 12.87
CA SER A 204 2.81 -7.29 14.30
C SER A 204 1.49 -7.07 15.03
N ASN A 205 0.44 -6.70 14.30
CA ASN A 205 -0.91 -6.50 14.81
C ASN A 205 -1.86 -7.69 14.54
N SER A 206 -1.41 -8.75 13.88
CA SER A 206 -2.24 -9.95 13.68
C SER A 206 -2.37 -10.67 15.03
N GLN A 207 -3.51 -10.47 15.71
CA GLN A 207 -3.89 -11.26 16.89
C GLN A 207 -4.17 -12.72 16.50
N LYS A 208 -4.66 -13.54 17.45
CA LYS A 208 -4.98 -14.98 17.29
C LYS A 208 -5.79 -15.36 16.04
N ASP A 209 -6.43 -14.41 15.36
CA ASP A 209 -7.34 -14.64 14.23
C ASP A 209 -6.67 -14.75 12.84
N GLU A 210 -5.33 -14.84 12.78
CA GLU A 210 -4.54 -14.96 11.54
C GLU A 210 -4.85 -13.90 10.45
N TYR A 211 -5.47 -12.77 10.83
CA TYR A 211 -5.82 -11.69 9.92
C TYR A 211 -4.65 -10.73 9.74
N LEU A 212 -4.16 -10.59 8.51
CA LEU A 212 -3.16 -9.60 8.15
C LEU A 212 -3.83 -8.21 8.16
N ARG A 213 -3.59 -7.44 9.21
CA ARG A 213 -4.20 -6.11 9.37
C ARG A 213 -3.51 -5.11 8.45
N LEU A 214 -4.14 -4.75 7.33
CA LEU A 214 -3.71 -3.65 6.47
C LEU A 214 -4.71 -2.50 6.54
N HIS A 215 -4.22 -1.27 6.47
CA HIS A 215 -5.11 -0.13 6.40
C HIS A 215 -5.93 -0.18 5.10
N ARG A 216 -7.25 0.07 5.21
CA ARG A 216 -8.20 -0.09 4.10
C ARG A 216 -7.82 0.70 2.84
N LYS A 217 -7.10 1.81 2.95
CA LYS A 217 -6.67 2.63 1.79
C LYS A 217 -5.67 1.88 0.92
N ILE A 218 -4.76 1.11 1.52
CA ILE A 218 -3.67 0.44 0.80
C ILE A 218 -3.90 -1.06 0.59
N ALA A 219 -4.85 -1.68 1.31
CA ALA A 219 -5.17 -3.11 1.21
C ALA A 219 -5.23 -3.59 -0.26
N PRO A 220 -4.56 -4.71 -0.63
CA PRO A 220 -4.45 -5.19 -2.01
C PRO A 220 -5.82 -5.41 -2.65
N PHE A 221 -6.71 -6.05 -1.90
CA PHE A 221 -8.10 -6.29 -2.27
C PHE A 221 -9.03 -5.72 -1.21
N LYS A 222 -10.11 -5.08 -1.66
CA LYS A 222 -11.14 -4.54 -0.80
C LYS A 222 -12.19 -5.60 -0.47
N ILE A 223 -12.55 -6.41 -1.46
CA ILE A 223 -13.53 -7.48 -1.33
C ILE A 223 -12.95 -8.80 -1.84
N SER A 224 -13.29 -9.91 -1.18
CA SER A 224 -13.16 -11.27 -1.73
C SER A 224 -14.54 -11.90 -1.86
N ILE A 225 -14.72 -12.81 -2.81
CA ILE A 225 -15.96 -13.58 -2.96
C ILE A 225 -15.71 -15.02 -2.54
N ALA A 226 -16.40 -15.46 -1.49
CA ALA A 226 -16.36 -16.84 -1.00
C ALA A 226 -17.68 -17.56 -1.30
N LEU A 227 -17.60 -18.87 -1.55
CA LEU A 227 -18.75 -19.70 -1.87
C LEU A 227 -18.96 -20.77 -0.80
N LYS A 228 -20.19 -20.87 -0.29
CA LYS A 228 -20.64 -22.02 0.49
C LYS A 228 -21.30 -23.02 -0.46
N LEU A 229 -20.51 -23.99 -0.92
CA LEU A 229 -20.94 -25.02 -1.86
C LEU A 229 -21.51 -26.23 -1.12
N ASP A 230 -22.54 -26.84 -1.70
CA ASP A 230 -23.15 -28.08 -1.20
C ASP A 230 -22.89 -29.20 -2.21
N LYS A 231 -22.26 -30.29 -1.76
CA LYS A 231 -21.85 -31.40 -2.64
C LYS A 231 -23.05 -32.05 -3.36
N GLU A 232 -24.24 -31.98 -2.77
CA GLU A 232 -25.44 -32.61 -3.33
C GLU A 232 -26.15 -31.71 -4.35
N LYS A 233 -25.77 -30.43 -4.47
CA LYS A 233 -26.46 -29.42 -5.29
C LYS A 233 -25.58 -28.86 -6.40
N GLU A 234 -25.18 -29.72 -7.35
CA GLU A 234 -24.31 -29.30 -8.47
C GLU A 234 -24.85 -28.12 -9.28
N MET A 235 -26.15 -28.10 -9.58
CA MET A 235 -26.76 -27.01 -10.36
C MET A 235 -26.73 -25.66 -9.64
N ASP A 236 -26.93 -25.66 -8.32
CA ASP A 236 -26.83 -24.46 -7.50
C ASP A 236 -25.38 -24.00 -7.40
N ASN A 237 -24.43 -24.92 -7.22
CA ASN A 237 -23.01 -24.61 -7.21
C ASN A 237 -22.55 -23.94 -8.51
N ILE A 238 -22.96 -24.48 -9.67
CA ILE A 238 -22.67 -23.87 -10.97
C ILE A 238 -23.24 -22.45 -11.06
N SER A 239 -24.47 -22.25 -10.56
CA SER A 239 -25.12 -20.94 -10.54
C SER A 239 -24.41 -19.95 -9.62
N LEU A 240 -23.94 -20.40 -8.45
CA LEU A 240 -23.13 -19.60 -7.52
C LEU A 240 -21.80 -19.18 -8.15
N HIS A 241 -21.10 -20.07 -8.85
CA HIS A 241 -19.86 -19.73 -9.55
C HIS A 241 -20.09 -18.67 -10.65
N LYS A 242 -21.16 -18.80 -11.44
CA LYS A 242 -21.54 -17.80 -12.44
C LYS A 242 -21.86 -16.46 -11.79
N MET A 243 -22.58 -16.47 -10.67
CA MET A 243 -22.90 -15.28 -9.91
C MET A 243 -21.66 -14.61 -9.31
N ALA A 244 -20.74 -15.38 -8.72
CA ALA A 244 -19.47 -14.88 -8.21
C ALA A 244 -18.65 -14.19 -9.31
N THR A 245 -18.59 -14.81 -10.49
CA THR A 245 -17.90 -14.25 -11.66
C THR A 245 -18.55 -12.95 -12.13
N LEU A 246 -19.87 -12.89 -12.22
CA LEU A 246 -20.59 -11.67 -12.58
C LEU A 246 -20.38 -10.54 -11.57
N LEU A 247 -20.47 -10.84 -10.27
CA LEU A 247 -20.23 -9.88 -9.20
C LEU A 247 -18.80 -9.37 -9.22
N HIS A 248 -17.83 -10.24 -9.47
CA HIS A 248 -16.43 -9.85 -9.62
C HIS A 248 -16.25 -8.80 -10.72
N TYR A 249 -16.80 -9.04 -11.92
CA TYR A 249 -16.74 -8.06 -13.01
C TYR A 249 -17.46 -6.74 -12.68
N LYS A 250 -18.63 -6.81 -12.01
CA LYS A 250 -19.36 -5.61 -11.56
C LYS A 250 -18.57 -4.80 -10.52
N LEU A 251 -17.89 -5.44 -9.58
CA LEU A 251 -17.06 -4.74 -8.61
C LEU A 251 -15.82 -4.12 -9.27
N LEU A 252 -15.16 -4.84 -10.17
CA LEU A 252 -14.01 -4.31 -10.90
C LEU A 252 -14.36 -3.10 -11.78
N SER A 253 -15.51 -3.14 -12.48
CA SER A 253 -15.99 -1.98 -13.28
C SER A 253 -16.33 -0.76 -12.42
N ASN A 254 -16.61 -0.95 -11.13
CA ASN A 254 -16.76 0.12 -10.15
C ASN A 254 -15.44 0.51 -9.44
N ASN A 255 -14.29 0.10 -9.98
CA ASN A 255 -12.95 0.34 -9.42
C ASN A 255 -12.73 -0.24 -8.00
N ILE A 256 -13.44 -1.32 -7.66
CA ILE A 256 -13.30 -2.00 -6.37
C ILE A 256 -12.40 -3.23 -6.58
N SER A 257 -11.16 -3.15 -6.08
CA SER A 257 -10.21 -4.26 -6.14
C SER A 257 -10.79 -5.49 -5.46
N THR A 258 -11.00 -6.55 -6.23
CA THR A 258 -11.72 -7.75 -5.79
C THR A 258 -10.89 -9.00 -6.04
N TRP A 259 -10.82 -9.89 -5.06
CA TRP A 259 -10.25 -11.22 -5.18
C TRP A 259 -11.35 -12.24 -5.53
N LEU A 260 -11.11 -13.02 -6.59
CA LEU A 260 -11.96 -14.14 -6.98
C LEU A 260 -11.11 -15.42 -6.96
N PRO A 261 -11.24 -16.26 -5.91
CA PRO A 261 -10.55 -17.54 -5.86
C PRO A 261 -11.18 -18.55 -6.84
N ASN A 262 -10.54 -19.71 -7.00
CA ASN A 262 -11.10 -20.85 -7.73
C ASN A 262 -12.18 -21.61 -6.94
N HIS A 263 -12.38 -21.26 -5.66
CA HIS A 263 -13.29 -21.90 -4.70
C HIS A 263 -13.08 -23.42 -4.54
N SER A 264 -11.86 -23.92 -4.72
CA SER A 264 -11.54 -25.34 -4.50
C SER A 264 -11.51 -25.75 -3.02
N LEU A 265 -11.52 -24.77 -2.12
CA LEU A 265 -11.41 -24.97 -0.67
C LEU A 265 -12.79 -24.89 0.01
N PRO A 266 -12.99 -25.55 1.17
CA PRO A 266 -14.12 -25.30 2.05
C PRO A 266 -14.23 -23.82 2.47
N LEU A 267 -15.44 -23.36 2.80
CA LEU A 267 -15.72 -21.96 3.13
C LEU A 267 -14.77 -21.37 4.19
N ASP A 268 -14.52 -22.10 5.27
CA ASP A 268 -13.66 -21.62 6.37
C ASP A 268 -12.22 -21.40 5.91
N LEU A 269 -11.71 -22.29 5.04
CA LEU A 269 -10.36 -22.15 4.47
C LEU A 269 -10.29 -21.04 3.43
N GLN A 270 -11.35 -20.82 2.64
CA GLN A 270 -11.42 -19.64 1.75
C GLN A 270 -11.35 -18.34 2.57
N ILE A 271 -12.12 -18.26 3.66
CA ILE A 271 -12.11 -17.10 4.57
C ILE A 271 -10.72 -16.92 5.19
N LYS A 272 -10.08 -18.02 5.61
CA LYS A 272 -8.74 -18.00 6.17
C LYS A 272 -7.71 -17.43 5.19
N GLU A 273 -7.71 -17.88 3.93
CA GLU A 273 -6.85 -17.32 2.88
C GLU A 273 -7.11 -15.82 2.65
N ASN A 274 -8.38 -15.42 2.60
CA ASN A 274 -8.76 -14.01 2.47
C ASN A 274 -8.21 -13.17 3.63
N CYS A 275 -8.22 -13.70 4.85
CA CYS A 275 -7.69 -13.02 6.02
C CYS A 275 -6.17 -12.88 5.95
N GLN A 276 -5.46 -13.92 5.52
CA GLN A 276 -4.00 -13.91 5.36
C GLN A 276 -3.53 -12.97 4.23
N MET A 277 -4.39 -12.70 3.23
CA MET A 277 -4.15 -11.71 2.19
C MET A 277 -4.45 -10.26 2.62
N GLY A 278 -5.00 -10.04 3.81
CA GLY A 278 -5.39 -8.71 4.29
C GLY A 278 -6.56 -8.09 3.52
N VAL A 279 -7.46 -8.93 2.99
CA VAL A 279 -8.69 -8.46 2.34
C VAL A 279 -9.59 -7.80 3.40
N THR A 280 -10.19 -6.64 3.11
CA THR A 280 -11.01 -5.94 4.12
C THR A 280 -12.38 -6.60 4.37
N TYR A 281 -13.06 -7.08 3.32
CA TYR A 281 -14.37 -7.71 3.43
C TYR A 281 -14.46 -8.99 2.60
N THR A 282 -15.27 -9.95 3.04
CA THR A 282 -15.58 -11.18 2.31
C THR A 282 -17.08 -11.25 2.05
N GLY A 283 -17.49 -11.23 0.77
CA GLY A 283 -18.86 -11.50 0.36
C GLY A 283 -19.06 -13.01 0.23
N ILE A 284 -19.92 -13.57 1.07
CA ILE A 284 -20.25 -14.99 1.10
C ILE A 284 -21.55 -15.20 0.31
N LEU A 285 -21.48 -16.04 -0.72
CA LEU A 285 -22.63 -16.47 -1.50
C LEU A 285 -22.97 -17.91 -1.12
N GLU A 286 -24.26 -18.17 -0.94
CA GLU A 286 -24.80 -19.48 -0.61
C GLU A 286 -26.16 -19.68 -1.31
N GLU A 287 -26.80 -20.82 -1.11
CA GLU A 287 -28.09 -21.13 -1.73
C GLU A 287 -29.17 -20.05 -1.49
N GLU A 288 -29.20 -19.46 -0.29
CA GLU A 288 -30.09 -18.34 0.05
C GLU A 288 -29.86 -17.12 -0.84
N THR A 289 -28.62 -16.93 -1.31
CA THR A 289 -28.29 -15.84 -2.22
C THR A 289 -28.93 -16.02 -3.59
N LEU A 290 -29.06 -17.26 -4.07
CA LEU A 290 -29.78 -17.56 -5.30
C LEU A 290 -31.29 -17.38 -5.12
N LYS A 291 -31.84 -17.79 -3.97
CA LYS A 291 -33.28 -17.76 -3.69
C LYS A 291 -33.80 -16.35 -3.43
N PHE A 292 -33.08 -15.57 -2.63
CA PHE A 292 -33.57 -14.31 -2.08
C PHE A 292 -32.77 -13.08 -2.54
N GLY A 293 -31.64 -13.29 -3.22
CA GLY A 293 -30.82 -12.18 -3.72
C GLY A 293 -30.02 -11.44 -2.63
N PHE A 294 -29.85 -12.03 -1.44
CA PHE A 294 -29.03 -11.47 -0.37
C PHE A 294 -27.70 -12.21 -0.24
N LEU A 295 -26.60 -11.45 -0.17
CA LEU A 295 -25.29 -11.98 0.19
C LEU A 295 -24.93 -11.60 1.63
N LYS A 296 -24.09 -12.41 2.28
CA LYS A 296 -23.53 -12.08 3.60
C LYS A 296 -22.19 -11.38 3.39
N LEU A 297 -22.10 -10.11 3.74
CA LEU A 297 -20.87 -9.34 3.71
C LEU A 297 -20.21 -9.37 5.09
N MET A 298 -19.06 -10.03 5.20
CA MET A 298 -18.31 -10.15 6.44
C MET A 298 -17.14 -9.15 6.48
N SER A 299 -17.01 -8.42 7.58
CA SER A 299 -15.80 -7.64 7.89
C SER A 299 -14.70 -8.58 8.38
N ASN A 300 -13.56 -8.65 7.68
CA ASN A 300 -12.50 -9.59 8.07
C ASN A 300 -11.78 -9.20 9.36
N SER A 301 -11.84 -7.92 9.75
CA SER A 301 -11.23 -7.41 10.98
C SER A 301 -12.08 -7.64 12.23
N THR A 302 -13.40 -7.58 12.13
CA THR A 302 -14.33 -7.72 13.27
C THR A 302 -15.13 -9.02 13.25
N LYS A 303 -15.09 -9.78 12.15
CA LYS A 303 -15.91 -10.96 11.87
C LYS A 303 -17.43 -10.73 11.89
N LEU A 304 -17.87 -9.49 12.02
CA LEU A 304 -19.28 -9.12 11.94
C LEU A 304 -19.79 -9.29 10.50
N THR A 305 -20.98 -9.85 10.37
CA THR A 305 -21.65 -10.12 9.10
C THR A 305 -22.90 -9.24 8.97
N GLU A 306 -23.10 -8.70 7.77
CA GLU A 306 -24.31 -7.97 7.38
C GLU A 306 -24.91 -8.59 6.13
N GLN A 307 -26.23 -8.52 5.97
CA GLN A 307 -26.91 -8.96 4.74
C GLN A 307 -27.07 -7.79 3.78
N VAL A 308 -26.64 -7.97 2.53
CA VAL A 308 -26.72 -6.95 1.50
C VAL A 308 -27.39 -7.53 0.26
N HIS A 309 -28.40 -6.82 -0.26
CA HIS A 309 -29.06 -7.22 -1.48
C HIS A 309 -28.14 -7.02 -2.70
N LEU A 310 -28.08 -8.00 -3.60
CA LEU A 310 -27.16 -8.03 -4.76
C LEU A 310 -27.28 -6.80 -5.66
N LYS A 311 -28.50 -6.25 -5.79
CA LYS A 311 -28.78 -5.05 -6.58
C LYS A 311 -28.02 -3.81 -6.06
N ASP A 312 -27.93 -3.67 -4.74
CA ASP A 312 -27.38 -2.49 -4.09
C ASP A 312 -25.92 -2.66 -3.69
N PHE A 313 -25.42 -3.90 -3.74
CA PHE A 313 -24.09 -4.26 -3.25
C PHE A 313 -22.95 -3.42 -3.84
N CYS A 314 -22.94 -3.20 -5.15
CA CYS A 314 -21.87 -2.40 -5.78
C CYS A 314 -21.89 -0.94 -5.28
N LYS A 315 -23.08 -0.33 -5.21
CA LYS A 315 -23.25 1.04 -4.68
C LYS A 315 -22.84 1.12 -3.22
N TYR A 316 -23.24 0.14 -2.43
CA TYR A 316 -22.88 0.04 -1.01
C TYR A 316 -21.37 -0.08 -0.82
N ALA A 317 -20.73 -0.96 -1.59
CA ALA A 317 -19.28 -1.14 -1.55
C ALA A 317 -18.52 0.13 -1.97
N SER A 318 -18.98 0.84 -3.02
CA SER A 318 -18.39 2.12 -3.42
C SER A 318 -18.47 3.18 -2.31
N LEU A 319 -19.57 3.24 -1.55
CA LEU A 319 -19.70 4.15 -0.40
C LEU A 319 -18.77 3.77 0.75
N LYS A 320 -18.54 2.47 1.00
CA LYS A 320 -17.59 2.03 2.05
C LYS A 320 -16.13 2.35 1.72
N PHE A 321 -15.76 2.29 0.45
CA PHE A 321 -14.37 2.50 0.00
C PHE A 321 -14.11 3.88 -0.62
N SER A 322 -15.10 4.78 -0.65
CA SER A 322 -14.88 6.15 -1.10
C SER A 322 -13.86 6.85 -0.21
N ASP A 323 -12.83 7.43 -0.83
CA ASP A 323 -11.88 8.34 -0.19
C ASP A 323 -12.63 9.64 0.19
N LYS A 324 -13.32 9.67 1.33
CA LYS A 324 -13.67 10.92 2.02
C LYS A 324 -12.50 11.39 2.88
#